data_AF-A0A915HRN2-F1
#
_entry.id   AF-A0A915HRN2-F1
#
_cell.length_a   1.000
_cell.length_b   1.000
_cell.length_c   1.000
_cell.angle_alpha   90.00
_cell.angle_beta   90.00
_cell.angle_gamma   90.00
#
_symmetry.space_group_name_H-M   'P 1'
#
loop_
_entity.id
_entity.type
_entity.pdbx_description
1 polymer ?
#
loop_
_entity_poly.entity_id
_entity_poly.type
_entity_poly.pdbx_seq_one_letter_code
_entity_poly.pdbx_strand_id
1 'polypeptide(L)'
;VERRHKYREYINAKGVIVKKGTARRKKKVVHKAATTDDKKLQGNLKKLSVTTIPGIEEVNMIKDDGSVINFKNPKFFLSSVQQSVNEEDEDVPELVGNFDEPSKTETNLKLDVE
;
A
#
# COMPACT_ATOMS: atom_id res chain seq x y z
N VAL A 1 28.43 3.53 60.31
CA VAL A 1 27.75 2.30 60.79
C VAL A 1 26.26 2.56 61.06
N GLU A 2 25.96 3.64 61.75
CA GLU A 2 24.61 4.03 62.20
C GLU A 2 23.58 4.29 61.07
N ARG A 3 23.98 4.97 59.99
CA ARG A 3 23.11 5.17 58.81
C ARG A 3 22.68 3.86 58.15
N ARG A 4 23.55 2.83 58.14
CA ARG A 4 23.19 1.49 57.65
C ARG A 4 22.21 0.80 58.59
N HIS A 5 22.38 0.95 59.90
CA HIS A 5 21.46 0.39 60.90
C HIS A 5 20.06 0.99 60.75
N LYS A 6 19.99 2.33 60.69
CA LYS A 6 18.74 3.08 60.49
C LYS A 6 18.05 2.72 59.18
N TYR A 7 18.80 2.56 58.09
CA TYR A 7 18.24 2.15 56.80
C TYR A 7 17.71 0.71 56.84
N ARG A 8 18.41 -0.22 57.51
CA ARG A 8 17.93 -1.61 57.68
C ARG A 8 16.62 -1.67 58.47
N GLU A 9 16.51 -0.91 59.55
CA GLU A 9 15.26 -0.81 60.33
C GLU A 9 14.12 -0.15 59.54
N TYR A 10 14.41 0.88 58.76
CA TYR A 10 13.44 1.52 57.89
C TYR A 10 12.86 0.55 56.84
N ILE A 11 13.69 -0.28 56.20
CA ILE A 11 13.18 -1.24 55.21
C ILE A 11 12.44 -2.40 55.92
N ASN A 12 12.87 -2.84 57.11
CA ASN A 12 12.15 -3.81 57.95
C ASN A 12 10.75 -3.28 58.33
N ALA A 13 10.67 -2.02 58.78
CA ALA A 13 9.43 -1.36 59.20
C ALA A 13 8.48 -1.07 58.03
N LYS A 14 9.01 -0.73 56.83
CA LYS A 14 8.19 -0.51 55.63
C LYS A 14 7.78 -1.79 54.90
N GLY A 15 8.22 -2.98 55.35
CA GLY A 15 7.83 -4.26 54.75
C GLY A 15 8.36 -4.49 53.33
N VAL A 16 9.29 -3.67 52.84
CA VAL A 16 9.87 -3.74 51.47
C VAL A 16 11.07 -4.70 51.44
N ILE A 17 11.15 -5.65 52.36
CA ILE A 17 12.17 -6.69 52.37
C ILE A 17 11.54 -7.97 51.87
N VAL A 18 11.96 -8.39 50.68
CA VAL A 18 11.85 -9.78 50.27
C VAL A 18 12.71 -10.60 51.23
N LYS A 19 12.11 -11.02 52.35
CA LYS A 19 12.75 -11.90 53.35
C LYS A 19 13.34 -13.10 52.62
N LYS A 20 14.58 -13.47 52.95
CA LYS A 20 15.20 -14.71 52.45
C LYS A 20 14.29 -15.88 52.82
N GLY A 21 13.72 -16.56 51.82
CA GLY A 21 12.72 -17.64 52.01
C GLY A 21 11.26 -17.24 51.77
N THR A 22 10.92 -15.98 51.49
CA THR A 22 9.55 -15.65 51.05
C THR A 22 9.29 -16.10 49.63
N ALA A 23 8.08 -16.61 49.40
CA ALA A 23 7.66 -17.08 48.09
C ALA A 23 7.81 -15.96 47.05
N ARG A 24 8.75 -16.14 46.11
CA ARG A 24 8.94 -15.21 45.00
C ARG A 24 7.69 -15.25 44.14
N ARG A 25 6.99 -14.11 44.00
CA ARG A 25 5.84 -14.02 43.10
C ARG A 25 6.30 -14.37 41.69
N LYS A 26 5.72 -15.43 41.11
CA LYS A 26 5.96 -15.79 39.71
C LYS A 26 5.47 -14.62 38.84
N LYS A 27 6.32 -14.12 37.94
CA LYS A 27 5.90 -13.15 36.93
C LYS A 27 4.93 -13.87 35.99
N LYS A 28 3.65 -13.49 36.00
CA LYS A 28 2.72 -13.91 34.96
C LYS A 28 3.12 -13.18 33.68
N VAL A 29 3.73 -13.89 32.74
CA VAL A 29 3.95 -13.37 31.39
C VAL A 29 2.63 -13.55 30.66
N VAL A 30 1.94 -12.43 30.43
CA VAL A 30 0.70 -12.42 29.62
C VAL A 30 1.12 -12.25 28.18
N HIS A 31 0.95 -13.30 27.39
CA HIS A 31 1.09 -13.22 25.94
C HIS A 31 -0.19 -12.60 25.37
N LYS A 32 -0.06 -11.45 24.70
CA LYS A 32 -1.16 -10.85 23.94
C LYS A 32 -1.27 -11.60 22.62
N ALA A 33 -2.45 -12.11 22.31
CA ALA A 33 -2.73 -12.75 21.03
C ALA A 33 -2.84 -11.68 19.95
N ALA A 34 -2.06 -11.82 18.88
CA ALA A 34 -1.99 -10.87 17.76
C ALA A 34 -3.26 -10.83 16.88
N THR A 35 -4.23 -11.71 17.11
CA THR A 35 -5.42 -11.88 16.28
C THR A 35 -6.42 -10.72 16.39
N THR A 36 -6.38 -9.94 17.48
CA THR A 36 -7.26 -8.76 17.62
C THR A 36 -6.82 -7.61 16.72
N ASP A 37 -5.51 -7.49 16.49
CA ASP A 37 -4.95 -6.36 15.74
C ASP A 37 -5.23 -6.50 14.23
N ASP A 38 -5.31 -7.73 13.71
CA ASP A 38 -5.63 -7.99 12.30
C ASP A 38 -7.05 -7.54 11.92
N LYS A 39 -8.05 -7.75 12.79
CA LYS A 39 -9.42 -7.26 12.55
C LYS A 39 -9.50 -5.74 12.54
N LYS A 40 -8.73 -5.08 13.43
CA LYS A 40 -8.64 -3.62 13.47
C LYS A 40 -7.94 -3.08 12.22
N LEU A 41 -6.88 -3.75 11.79
CA LEU A 41 -6.15 -3.42 10.57
C LEU A 41 -7.05 -3.56 9.33
N GLN A 42 -7.75 -4.68 9.16
CA GLN A 42 -8.71 -4.88 8.09
C GLN A 42 -9.83 -3.82 8.12
N GLY A 43 -10.31 -3.46 9.31
CA GLY A 43 -11.29 -2.38 9.47
C GLY A 43 -10.74 -1.01 9.02
N ASN A 44 -9.49 -0.70 9.36
CA ASN A 44 -8.84 0.55 8.93
C ASN A 44 -8.56 0.57 7.42
N LEU A 45 -8.11 -0.55 6.85
CA LEU A 45 -7.89 -0.67 5.40
C LEU A 45 -9.19 -0.50 4.61
N LYS A 46 -10.30 -1.08 5.08
CA LYS A 46 -11.63 -0.86 4.48
C LYS A 46 -12.06 0.61 4.50
N LYS A 47 -11.73 1.37 5.55
CA LYS A 47 -12.01 2.82 5.62
C LYS A 47 -11.23 3.61 4.59
N LEU A 48 -10.03 3.15 4.24
CA LEU A 48 -9.16 3.74 3.22
C LEU A 48 -9.45 3.18 1.82
N SER A 49 -10.63 2.55 1.62
CA SER A 49 -11.05 1.92 0.36
C SER A 49 -10.04 0.92 -0.22
N VAL A 50 -9.29 0.25 0.67
CA VAL A 50 -8.35 -0.80 0.32
C VAL A 50 -9.07 -2.16 0.31
N THR A 51 -9.09 -2.81 -0.84
CA THR A 51 -9.76 -4.09 -1.12
C THR A 51 -8.77 -5.19 -1.47
N THR A 52 -9.06 -6.43 -1.06
CA THR A 52 -8.23 -7.60 -1.40
C THR A 52 -8.70 -8.18 -2.73
N ILE A 53 -7.78 -8.46 -3.66
CA ILE A 53 -8.11 -9.10 -4.94
C ILE A 53 -7.90 -10.62 -4.81
N PRO A 54 -8.93 -11.44 -5.07
CA PRO A 54 -8.80 -12.89 -5.02
C PRO A 54 -8.17 -13.46 -6.30
N GLY A 55 -7.50 -14.61 -6.20
CA GLY A 55 -7.15 -15.44 -7.36
C GLY A 55 -5.90 -15.02 -8.13
N ILE A 56 -4.98 -14.27 -7.52
CA ILE A 56 -3.78 -13.81 -8.20
C ILE A 56 -2.70 -14.89 -8.15
N GLU A 57 -2.24 -15.29 -9.32
CA GLU A 57 -1.25 -16.36 -9.48
C GLU A 57 0.18 -15.85 -9.32
N GLU A 58 0.46 -14.65 -9.82
CA GLU A 58 1.78 -14.04 -9.73
C GLU A 58 1.72 -12.51 -9.80
N VAL A 59 2.70 -11.86 -9.16
CA VAL A 59 2.95 -10.42 -9.27
C VAL A 59 4.42 -10.23 -9.60
N ASN A 60 4.66 -9.50 -10.69
CA ASN A 60 5.99 -9.10 -11.13
C ASN A 60 6.17 -7.60 -10.84
N MET A 61 7.19 -7.27 -10.05
CA MET A 61 7.63 -5.90 -9.85
C MET A 61 8.84 -5.63 -10.74
N ILE A 62 8.69 -4.74 -11.70
CA ILE A 62 9.77 -4.27 -12.57
C ILE A 62 10.40 -3.06 -11.89
N LYS A 63 11.71 -3.14 -11.65
CA LYS A 63 12.49 -2.03 -11.12
C LYS A 63 13.04 -1.16 -12.25
N ASP A 64 13.54 0.01 -11.89
CA ASP A 64 14.23 0.95 -12.77
C ASP A 64 15.54 0.40 -13.37
N ASP A 65 16.21 -0.53 -12.66
CA ASP A 65 17.39 -1.25 -13.16
C ASP A 65 17.07 -2.34 -14.20
N GLY A 66 15.80 -2.54 -14.54
CA GLY A 66 15.33 -3.59 -15.45
C GLY A 66 15.26 -4.99 -14.81
N SER A 67 15.56 -5.11 -13.52
CA SER A 67 15.39 -6.35 -12.76
C SER A 67 13.91 -6.57 -12.41
N VAL A 68 13.50 -7.84 -12.43
CA VAL A 68 12.13 -8.25 -12.10
C VAL A 68 12.13 -9.03 -10.79
N ILE A 69 11.32 -8.60 -9.83
CA ILE A 69 10.99 -9.40 -8.64
C ILE A 69 9.68 -10.13 -8.90
N ASN A 70 9.71 -11.47 -8.85
CA ASN A 70 8.52 -12.31 -9.02
C ASN A 70 8.03 -12.86 -7.66
N PHE A 71 6.75 -12.62 -7.36
CA PHE A 71 6.04 -13.21 -6.23
C PHE A 71 4.97 -14.18 -6.73
N LYS A 72 5.10 -15.46 -6.39
CA LYS A 72 4.07 -16.48 -6.68
C LYS A 72 2.97 -16.50 -5.62
N ASN A 73 1.74 -16.61 -6.07
CA ASN A 73 0.49 -16.63 -5.30
C ASN A 73 0.45 -15.62 -4.15
N PRO A 74 0.72 -14.32 -4.39
CA PRO A 74 0.75 -13.33 -3.33
C PRO A 74 -0.66 -13.00 -2.83
N LYS A 75 -0.77 -12.73 -1.53
CA LYS A 75 -1.93 -12.05 -0.96
C LYS A 75 -1.62 -10.57 -0.93
N PHE A 76 -2.31 -9.77 -1.74
CA PHE A 76 -2.14 -8.32 -1.72
C PHE A 76 -3.46 -7.58 -1.58
N PHE A 77 -3.34 -6.34 -1.10
CA PHE A 77 -4.43 -5.40 -0.94
C PHE A 77 -4.21 -4.23 -1.89
N LEU A 78 -5.23 -3.83 -2.64
CA LEU A 78 -5.18 -2.70 -3.58
C LEU A 78 -6.07 -1.57 -3.10
N SER A 79 -5.70 -0.32 -3.39
CA SER A 79 -6.63 0.79 -3.29
C SER A 79 -7.47 0.89 -4.56
N SER A 80 -8.79 1.09 -4.43
CA SER A 80 -9.69 1.18 -5.58
C SER A 80 -9.46 2.39 -6.49
N VAL A 81 -8.72 3.41 -6.02
CA VAL A 81 -8.54 4.69 -6.73
C VAL A 81 -7.55 4.59 -7.90
N GLN A 82 -6.67 3.58 -7.90
CA GLN A 82 -5.67 3.42 -8.97
C GLN A 82 -6.10 2.47 -10.09
N GLN A 83 -7.38 2.10 -10.14
CA GLN A 83 -7.95 1.35 -11.25
C GLN A 83 -8.29 2.28 -12.43
N SER A 84 -7.38 3.20 -12.76
CA SER A 84 -7.36 3.89 -14.05
C SER A 84 -6.30 3.20 -14.89
N VAL A 85 -6.72 2.21 -15.65
CA VAL A 85 -6.00 1.84 -16.88
C VAL A 85 -5.91 3.13 -17.70
N ASN A 86 -4.69 3.63 -17.91
CA ASN A 86 -4.47 4.68 -18.89
C ASN A 86 -4.66 4.02 -20.28
N GLU A 87 -5.92 3.87 -20.69
CA GLU A 87 -6.35 3.51 -22.04
C GLU A 87 -6.65 4.80 -22.82
N GLU A 88 -5.68 5.71 -22.86
CA GLU A 88 -5.74 6.87 -23.77
C GLU A 88 -4.47 6.84 -24.63
N ASP A 89 -4.25 5.70 -25.30
CA ASP A 89 -3.42 5.67 -26.49
C ASP A 89 -4.25 6.24 -27.65
N GLU A 90 -3.78 7.41 -28.11
CA GLU A 90 -3.75 7.83 -29.50
C GLU A 90 -5.06 8.39 -30.10
N ASP A 91 -5.19 9.72 -30.04
CA ASP A 91 -5.99 10.50 -30.99
C ASP A 91 -5.45 10.28 -32.42
N VAL A 92 -5.74 9.13 -33.03
CA VAL A 92 -5.52 8.87 -34.45
C VAL A 92 -6.68 9.52 -35.20
N PRO A 93 -6.49 10.65 -35.89
CA PRO A 93 -7.56 11.23 -36.68
C PRO A 93 -7.93 10.25 -37.79
N GLU A 94 -9.22 9.94 -37.93
CA GLU A 94 -9.73 9.18 -39.08
C GLU A 94 -9.36 9.93 -40.37
N LEU A 95 -8.50 9.32 -41.20
CA LEU A 95 -8.13 9.87 -42.51
C LEU A 95 -9.30 9.71 -43.48
N VAL A 96 -10.33 10.55 -43.32
CA VAL A 96 -11.38 10.75 -44.34
C VAL A 96 -10.89 11.77 -45.38
N GLY A 97 -9.85 11.39 -46.12
CA GLY A 97 -9.44 12.07 -47.34
C GLY A 97 -10.12 11.41 -48.53
N ASN A 98 -11.07 12.10 -49.17
CA ASN A 98 -11.54 11.73 -50.51
C ASN A 98 -10.39 11.94 -51.50
N PHE A 99 -9.45 10.99 -51.52
CA PHE A 99 -8.21 11.05 -52.31
C PHE A 99 -8.46 10.90 -53.82
N ASP A 100 -9.72 10.76 -54.21
CA ASP A 100 -10.15 10.47 -55.58
C ASP A 100 -10.87 11.66 -56.25
N GLU A 101 -10.89 12.84 -55.61
CA GLU A 101 -11.45 14.05 -56.25
C GLU A 101 -10.34 14.80 -57.00
N PRO A 102 -10.21 14.66 -58.34
CA PRO A 102 -9.27 15.45 -59.10
C PRO A 102 -9.65 16.92 -58.99
N SER A 103 -8.70 17.75 -58.54
CA SER A 103 -8.77 19.21 -58.54
C SER A 103 -9.17 19.74 -59.93
N LYS A 104 -10.47 19.95 -60.16
CA LYS A 104 -11.02 20.58 -61.36
C LYS A 104 -11.31 22.05 -61.10
N THR A 105 -10.29 22.83 -60.78
CA THR A 105 -10.38 24.30 -60.86
C THR A 105 -9.08 24.89 -61.40
N GLU A 106 -8.80 24.62 -62.67
CA GLU A 106 -8.08 25.57 -63.51
C GLU A 106 -9.05 26.04 -64.61
N THR A 107 -9.69 27.17 -64.34
CA THR A 107 -10.56 27.87 -65.30
C THR A 107 -9.71 28.39 -66.45
N ASN A 108 -9.69 27.68 -67.57
CA ASN A 108 -9.13 28.20 -68.81
C ASN A 108 -10.01 29.35 -69.32
N LEU A 109 -9.36 30.50 -69.49
CA LEU A 109 -9.87 31.72 -70.09
C LEU A 109 -10.60 31.43 -71.40
N LYS A 110 -11.92 31.68 -71.45
CA LYS A 110 -12.59 31.93 -72.74
C LYS A 110 -12.63 33.43 -72.97
N LEU A 111 -11.75 33.84 -73.88
CA LEU A 111 -11.91 35.03 -74.69
C LEU A 111 -13.17 34.84 -75.52
N ASP A 112 -14.27 35.50 -75.14
CA ASP A 112 -15.38 35.71 -76.05
C ASP A 112 -15.16 37.07 -76.71
N VAL A 113 -14.89 36.99 -78.02
CA VAL A 113 -14.88 38.08 -78.98
C VAL A 113 -16.33 38.42 -79.30
N GLU A 114 -16.72 39.68 -79.09
CA GLU A 114 -17.80 40.36 -79.82
C GLU A 114 -17.30 41.73 -80.29
#